data_AF-A0A3M6YIB8-F1
#
_entry.id   AF-A0A3M6YIB8-F1
#
_cell.length_a   1.000
_cell.length_b   1.000
_cell.length_c   1.000
_cell.angle_alpha   90.00
_cell.angle_beta   90.00
_cell.angle_gamma   90.00
#
_symmetry.space_group_name_H-M   'P 1'
#
loop_
_entity.id
_entity.type
_entity.pdbx_description
1 polymer ?
#
loop_
_entity_poly.entity_id
_entity_poly.type
_entity_poly.pdbx_seq_one_letter_code
_entity_poly.pdbx_strand_id
1 'polypeptide(L)' 'SLAPYERRVIELLRNSKDKRARKLAKKRLGTFGRGKRKVDEMTKVIAESRRAGH' A
#
# COMPACT_ATOMS: atom_id res chain seq x y z
N SER A 1 14.53 -1.04 1.79
CA SER A 1 13.58 -1.98 2.42
C SER A 1 12.28 -1.25 2.71
N LEU A 2 11.14 -1.93 2.71
CA LEU A 2 9.84 -1.29 3.00
C LEU A 2 9.68 -1.03 4.50
N ALA A 3 9.14 0.13 4.85
CA ALA A 3 8.82 0.45 6.23
C ALA A 3 7.74 -0.52 6.78
N PRO A 4 7.65 -0.74 8.11
CA PRO A 4 6.65 -1.64 8.69
C PRO A 4 5.20 -1.31 8.27
N TYR A 5 4.85 -0.02 8.16
CA TYR A 5 3.50 0.36 7.75
C TYR A 5 3.24 0.11 6.26
N GLU A 6 4.25 0.19 5.40
CA GLU A 6 4.15 -0.09 3.96
C GLU A 6 3.93 -1.58 3.72
N ARG A 7 4.64 -2.43 4.46
CA ARG A 7 4.37 -3.88 4.49
C ARG A 7 2.92 -4.18 4.88
N ARG A 8 2.41 -3.51 5.91
CA ARG A 8 1.00 -3.63 6.33
C ARG A 8 0.02 -3.12 5.27
N VAL A 9 0.36 -2.06 4.53
CA VAL A 9 -0.46 -1.60 3.40
C VAL A 9 -0.51 -2.68 2.31
N ILE A 10 0.62 -3.29 1.94
CA ILE A 10 0.68 -4.39 0.98
C ILE A 10 -0.17 -5.58 1.42
N GLU A 11 -0.07 -6.01 2.68
CA GLU A 11 -0.91 -7.08 3.24
C GLU A 11 -2.41 -6.78 3.10
N LEU A 12 -2.82 -5.54 3.36
CA LEU A 12 -4.22 -5.14 3.23
C LEU A 12 -4.66 -5.15 1.77
N LEU A 13 -3.81 -4.70 0.84
CA LEU A 13 -4.11 -4.69 -0.60
C LEU A 13 -4.21 -6.10 -1.18
N ARG A 14 -3.33 -7.03 -0.78
CA ARG A 14 -3.40 -8.45 -1.19
C ARG A 14 -4.69 -9.14 -0.74
N ASN A 15 -5.29 -8.65 0.35
CA ASN A 15 -6.55 -9.17 0.90
C ASN A 15 -7.79 -8.33 0.49
N SER A 16 -7.67 -7.50 -0.55
CA SER A 16 -8.76 -6.64 -1.05
C SER A 16 -9.36 -5.69 0.00
N LYS A 17 -8.54 -5.24 0.97
CA LYS A 17 -8.95 -4.32 2.06
C LYS A 17 -8.57 -2.87 1.77
N ASP A 18 -8.85 -2.38 0.57
CA ASP A 18 -8.45 -1.05 0.07
C ASP A 18 -8.84 0.12 0.97
N LYS A 19 -10.07 0.11 1.50
CA LYS A 19 -10.55 1.16 2.43
C LYS A 19 -9.69 1.22 3.70
N ARG A 20 -9.25 0.05 4.21
CA ARG A 20 -8.39 -0.03 5.40
C ARG A 20 -6.95 0.39 5.07
N ALA A 21 -6.44 0.00 3.90
CA ALA A 21 -5.12 0.43 3.41
C ALA A 21 -5.04 1.97 3.30
N ARG A 22 -6.05 2.60 2.69
CA ARG A 22 -6.14 4.07 2.59
C ARG A 22 -6.27 4.76 3.95
N LYS A 23 -7.06 4.21 4.89
CA LYS A 23 -7.17 4.73 6.25
C LYS A 23 -5.84 4.65 7.02
N LEU A 24 -5.13 3.52 6.92
CA LEU A 24 -3.82 3.33 7.54
C LEU A 24 -2.78 4.30 6.97
N ALA A 25 -2.71 4.41 5.64
CA ALA A 25 -1.78 5.31 4.96
C ALA A 25 -2.06 6.78 5.30
N LYS A 26 -3.34 7.21 5.35
CA LYS A 26 -3.72 8.55 5.83
C LYS A 26 -3.28 8.77 7.28
N LYS A 27 -3.52 7.81 8.19
CA LYS A 27 -3.12 7.92 9.60
C LYS A 27 -1.60 8.10 9.76
N ARG A 28 -0.80 7.51 8.87
CA ARG A 28 0.67 7.60 8.91
C ARG A 28 1.22 8.86 8.23
N LEU A 29 0.58 9.32 7.15
CA LEU A 29 1.09 10.41 6.30
C LEU A 29 0.35 11.76 6.49
N GLY A 30 -0.67 11.78 7.34
CA GLY A 30 -1.47 12.95 7.73
C GLY A 30 -2.63 13.26 6.76
N THR A 31 -2.35 13.34 5.46
CA THR A 31 -3.36 13.79 4.47
C THR A 31 -3.88 12.68 3.58
N PHE A 32 -5.09 12.85 3.05
CA PHE A 32 -5.69 11.90 2.11
C PHE A 32 -4.86 11.76 0.83
N GLY A 33 -4.41 12.86 0.23
CA GLY A 33 -3.61 12.84 -1.00
C GLY A 33 -2.30 12.05 -0.85
N ARG A 34 -1.60 12.24 0.27
CA ARG A 34 -0.39 11.45 0.58
C ARG A 34 -0.71 9.97 0.81
N GLY A 35 -1.79 9.69 1.55
CA GLY A 35 -2.27 8.33 1.77
C GLY A 35 -2.63 7.60 0.47
N LYS A 36 -3.35 8.27 -0.43
CA LYS A 36 -3.70 7.73 -1.76
C LYS A 36 -2.46 7.45 -2.58
N ARG A 37 -1.54 8.43 -2.70
CA ARG A 37 -0.30 8.29 -3.47
C ARG A 37 0.52 7.08 -3.01
N LYS A 38 0.67 6.90 -1.69
CA LYS A 38 1.41 5.77 -1.14
C LYS A 38 0.70 4.43 -1.38
N VAL A 39 -0.63 4.38 -1.32
CA VAL A 39 -1.38 3.16 -1.69
C VAL A 39 -1.19 2.83 -3.17
N ASP A 40 -1.28 3.82 -4.07
CA ASP A 40 -1.08 3.62 -5.51
C ASP A 40 0.35 3.11 -5.81
N GLU A 41 1.36 3.61 -5.10
CA GLU A 41 2.74 3.13 -5.15
C GLU A 41 2.87 1.67 -4.69
N MET A 42 2.23 1.30 -3.57
CA MET A 42 2.25 -0.08 -3.08
C MET A 42 1.53 -1.06 -4.02
N THR A 43 0.49 -0.61 -4.72
CA THR A 43 -0.17 -1.39 -5.79
C THR A 43 0.80 -1.68 -6.94
N LYS A 44 1.64 -0.71 -7.34
CA LYS A 44 2.67 -0.92 -8.36
C LYS A 44 3.72 -1.95 -7.90
N VAL A 45 4.19 -1.85 -6.66
CA VAL A 45 5.13 -2.81 -6.06
C VAL A 45 4.56 -4.24 -6.09
N ILE A 46 3.27 -4.41 -5.81
CA ILE A 46 2.60 -5.71 -5.90
C ILE A 46 2.58 -6.22 -7.35
N ALA A 47 2.26 -5.36 -8.32
CA ALA A 47 2.22 -5.72 -9.73
C ALA A 47 3.61 -6.13 -10.26
N GLU A 48 4.65 -5.40 -9.90
CA GLU A 48 6.05 -5.71 -10.23
C GLU A 48 6.48 -7.04 -9.60
N SER A 49 6.15 -7.27 -8.32
CA SER A 49 6.44 -8.52 -7.62
C SER A 49 5.78 -9.73 -8.30
N ARG A 50 4.56 -9.55 -8.84
CA ARG A 50 3.87 -10.61 -9.60
C ARG A 50 4.57 -10.90 -10.92
N ARG A 51 5.04 -9.87 -11.64
CA ARG A 51 5.76 -10.05 -12.91
C ARG A 51 7.12 -10.73 -12.72
N ALA A 52 7.85 -10.41 -11.65
CA ALA A 52 9.16 -11.00 -11.38
C ALA A 52 9.10 -12.44 -10.85
N GLY A 53 7.94 -12.90 -10.38
CA GLY A 53 7.71 -14.28 -9.95
C GLY A 53 7.17 -15.21 -11.05
N HIS A 54 6.95 -14.68 -12.26
CA HIS A 54 6.66 -15.41 -13.48
C HIS A 54 7.87 -15.39 -14.40
#